data_AF-A0A7S3XKF7-F1
#
_entry.id   AF-A0A7S3XKF7-F1
#
_cell.length_a   1.000
_cell.length_b   1.000
_cell.length_c   1.000
_cell.angle_alpha   90.00
_cell.angle_beta   90.00
_cell.angle_gamma   90.00
#
_symmetry.space_group_name_H-M   'P 1'
#
loop_
_entity.id
_entity.type
_entity.pdbx_description
1 polymer ?
#
loop_
_entity_poly.entity_id
_entity_poly.type
_entity_poly.pdbx_seq_one_letter_code
_entity_poly.pdbx_strand_id
1 'polypeptide(L)'
;AAAPSAPPLPGEAGNPLTGPERLGPRAAAATALGLLLLARPELQAEVARDRSGAAWEVLVETLQGRLPDATIENEDTPSTIQFRGCSAFCISSIIRHNKELQETLGKRELVLENLLSFLSPEWCRKPFGAQLSTQAARTLAEITHDAVAVRDRISMLGGVKVLLEVLDRYKSKSVDAADCTIYGLQALEHLMDACLPAQNDLVHLGGLESLATILDGQEGIGICTVRAAAARVVYCLLSQRRDFRDASEVV
;
A
#
# COMPACT_ATOMS: atom_id res chain seq x y z
N ALA A 1 9.38 28.46 18.62
CA ALA A 1 8.39 27.97 19.59
C ALA A 1 7.46 27.05 18.83
N ALA A 2 7.47 25.75 19.11
CA ALA A 2 6.59 24.80 18.44
C ALA A 2 5.15 25.14 18.84
N ALA A 3 4.32 25.53 17.87
CA ALA A 3 2.88 25.59 18.08
C ALA A 3 2.40 24.17 18.47
N PRO A 4 1.43 24.03 19.39
CA PRO A 4 0.84 22.73 19.67
C PRO A 4 0.28 22.17 18.36
N SER A 5 0.90 21.08 17.89
CA SER A 5 0.52 20.43 16.64
C SER A 5 -0.89 19.87 16.80
N ALA A 6 -1.77 20.22 15.88
CA ALA A 6 -3.07 19.56 15.75
C ALA A 6 -2.86 18.04 15.71
N PRO A 7 -3.78 17.24 16.29
CA PRO A 7 -3.71 15.79 16.15
C PRO A 7 -3.65 15.43 14.67
N PRO A 8 -2.75 14.52 14.25
CA PRO A 8 -2.57 14.18 12.84
C PRO A 8 -3.89 13.64 12.28
N LEU A 9 -4.25 14.10 11.07
CA LEU A 9 -5.42 13.59 10.38
C LEU A 9 -5.19 12.10 10.00
N PRO A 10 -6.24 11.27 9.93
CA PRO A 10 -6.14 9.93 9.35
C PRO A 10 -5.54 10.00 7.93
N GLY A 11 -4.47 9.25 7.67
CA GLY A 11 -3.67 9.35 6.44
C GLY A 11 -2.45 10.28 6.50
N GLU A 12 -2.32 11.15 7.51
CA GLU A 12 -1.06 11.87 7.81
C GLU A 12 -0.12 11.02 8.68
N ALA A 13 -0.65 10.09 9.46
CA ALA A 13 0.11 9.20 10.34
C ALA A 13 1.00 8.20 9.57
N GLY A 14 0.65 7.88 8.32
CA GLY A 14 1.54 7.14 7.41
C GLY A 14 2.78 7.91 6.96
N ASN A 15 2.87 9.22 7.22
CA ASN A 15 4.03 10.03 6.84
C ASN A 15 5.24 9.71 7.74
N PRO A 16 6.36 9.23 7.18
CA PRO A 16 7.58 8.95 7.94
C PRO A 16 8.09 10.10 8.80
N LEU A 17 7.72 11.33 8.48
CA LEU A 17 8.14 12.54 9.19
C LEU A 17 7.34 12.84 10.47
N THR A 18 6.25 12.10 10.74
CA THR A 18 5.35 12.39 11.87
C THR A 18 5.67 11.60 13.15
N GLY A 19 6.64 10.68 13.10
CA GLY A 19 7.12 9.95 14.28
C GLY A 19 8.10 10.76 15.15
N PRO A 20 8.19 10.48 16.47
CA PRO A 20 9.14 11.14 17.37
C PRO A 20 10.61 10.78 17.10
N GLU A 21 10.86 9.77 16.28
CA GLU A 21 12.18 9.25 15.95
C GLU A 21 12.78 10.01 14.76
N ARG A 22 14.05 10.43 14.88
CA ARG A 22 14.75 11.12 13.80
C ARG A 22 14.99 10.15 12.64
N LEU A 23 14.47 10.50 11.47
CA LEU A 23 14.77 9.79 10.23
C LEU A 23 16.27 9.78 9.94
N GLY A 24 16.80 8.63 9.53
CA GLY A 24 18.15 8.55 8.96
C GLY A 24 18.25 9.37 7.66
N PRO A 25 19.45 9.84 7.24
CA PRO A 25 19.59 10.73 6.08
C PRO A 25 18.98 10.19 4.78
N ARG A 26 19.07 8.89 4.52
CA ARG A 26 18.49 8.24 3.34
C ARG A 26 16.96 8.20 3.37
N ALA A 27 16.40 7.82 4.52
CA ALA A 27 14.95 7.83 4.74
C ALA A 27 14.38 9.25 4.63
N ALA A 28 15.08 10.24 5.21
CA ALA A 28 14.72 11.64 5.08
C ALA A 28 14.77 12.13 3.63
N ALA A 29 15.82 11.79 2.87
CA ALA A 29 15.94 12.16 1.46
C ALA A 29 14.84 11.53 0.59
N ALA A 30 14.56 10.23 0.76
CA ALA A 30 13.47 9.56 0.05
C ALA A 30 12.11 10.17 0.38
N THR A 31 11.86 10.49 1.65
CA THR A 31 10.60 11.13 2.07
C THR A 31 10.48 12.55 1.52
N ALA A 32 11.56 13.34 1.56
CA ALA A 32 11.59 14.70 1.02
C ALA A 32 11.33 14.70 -0.49
N LEU A 33 11.93 13.75 -1.22
CA LEU A 33 11.66 13.56 -2.65
C LEU A 33 10.19 13.17 -2.89
N GLY A 34 9.66 12.21 -2.14
CA GLY A 34 8.26 11.79 -2.24
C GLY A 34 7.28 12.94 -2.02
N LEU A 35 7.52 13.77 -0.98
CA LEU A 35 6.71 14.96 -0.70
C LEU A 35 6.83 16.04 -1.79
N LEU A 36 8.04 16.31 -2.27
CA LEU A 36 8.27 17.27 -3.34
C LEU A 36 7.50 16.87 -4.60
N LEU A 37 7.56 15.60 -4.96
CA LEU A 37 6.86 15.04 -6.11
C LEU A 37 5.35 15.08 -5.89
N LEU A 38 4.86 14.71 -4.71
CA LEU A 38 3.43 14.81 -4.39
C LEU A 38 2.88 16.24 -4.53
N ALA A 39 3.69 17.25 -4.17
CA ALA A 39 3.32 18.65 -4.28
C ALA A 39 3.50 19.25 -5.69
N ARG A 40 4.18 18.54 -6.60
CA ARG A 40 4.59 19.05 -7.91
C ARG A 40 4.40 17.96 -9.00
N PRO A 41 3.19 17.81 -9.55
CA PRO A 41 2.92 16.85 -10.63
C PRO A 41 3.83 17.03 -11.86
N GLU A 42 4.30 18.25 -12.10
CA GLU A 42 5.25 18.54 -13.18
C GLU A 42 6.58 17.82 -12.95
N LEU A 43 7.05 17.76 -11.70
CA LEU A 43 8.26 17.02 -11.33
C LEU A 43 8.04 15.51 -11.39
N GLN A 44 6.85 15.00 -11.08
CA GLN A 44 6.52 13.58 -11.30
C GLN A 44 6.65 13.21 -12.78
N ALA A 45 6.12 14.07 -13.67
CA ALA A 45 6.23 13.87 -15.11
C ALA A 45 7.68 13.92 -15.58
N GLU A 46 8.53 14.78 -15.02
CA GLU A 46 9.95 14.80 -15.38
C GLU A 46 10.74 13.61 -14.84
N VAL A 47 10.44 13.14 -13.63
CA VAL A 47 11.02 11.87 -13.13
C VAL A 47 10.57 10.70 -14.00
N ALA A 48 9.33 10.71 -14.49
CA ALA A 48 8.83 9.70 -15.43
C ALA A 48 9.54 9.73 -16.79
N ARG A 49 9.89 10.93 -17.27
CA ARG A 49 10.54 11.15 -18.57
C ARG A 49 12.06 11.04 -18.52
N ASP A 50 12.66 10.98 -17.34
CA ASP A 50 14.10 10.86 -17.17
C ASP A 50 14.61 9.59 -17.87
N ARG A 51 15.21 9.80 -19.04
CA ARG A 51 15.74 8.72 -19.89
C ARG A 51 16.93 8.01 -19.26
N SER A 52 17.57 8.61 -18.26
CA SER A 52 18.63 7.93 -17.52
C SER A 52 18.04 6.82 -16.63
N GLY A 53 16.78 6.98 -16.21
CA GLY A 53 16.08 6.09 -15.28
C GLY A 53 16.75 5.99 -13.90
N ALA A 54 17.86 6.68 -13.66
CA ALA A 54 18.77 6.33 -12.56
C ALA A 54 18.13 6.52 -11.18
N ALA A 55 17.38 7.61 -10.97
CA ALA A 55 16.67 7.84 -9.71
C ALA A 55 15.54 6.83 -9.48
N TRP A 56 14.82 6.47 -10.55
CA TRP A 56 13.77 5.46 -10.53
C TRP A 56 14.35 4.07 -10.23
N GLU A 57 15.42 3.67 -10.92
CA GLU A 57 16.10 2.40 -10.71
C GLU A 57 16.62 2.28 -9.27
N VAL A 58 17.24 3.32 -8.70
CA VAL A 58 17.71 3.29 -7.30
C VAL A 58 16.57 3.05 -6.31
N LEU A 59 15.41 3.68 -6.52
CA LEU A 59 14.23 3.47 -5.67
C LEU A 59 13.68 2.05 -5.82
N VAL A 60 13.64 1.54 -7.06
CA VAL A 60 13.16 0.19 -7.37
C VAL A 60 14.12 -0.87 -6.82
N GLU A 61 15.43 -0.72 -7.01
CA GLU A 61 16.46 -1.59 -6.44
C GLU A 61 16.36 -1.64 -4.91
N THR A 62 16.10 -0.49 -4.29
CA THR A 62 15.88 -0.41 -2.83
C THR A 62 14.68 -1.25 -2.39
N LEU A 63 13.57 -1.22 -3.12
CA LEU A 63 12.42 -2.10 -2.86
C LEU A 63 12.75 -3.57 -3.13
N GLN A 64 13.63 -3.86 -4.09
CA GLN A 64 14.13 -5.21 -4.38
C GLN A 64 15.11 -5.73 -3.31
N GLY A 65 15.39 -4.95 -2.27
CA GLY A 65 16.35 -5.30 -1.22
C GLY A 65 17.81 -5.05 -1.61
N ARG A 66 18.05 -4.50 -2.81
CA ARG A 66 19.38 -4.15 -3.31
C ARG A 66 19.70 -2.72 -2.89
N LEU A 67 20.57 -2.56 -1.89
CA LEU A 67 21.05 -1.23 -1.49
C LEU A 67 22.25 -0.87 -2.39
N PRO A 68 22.32 0.36 -2.94
CA PRO A 68 23.39 0.77 -3.88
C PRO A 68 24.82 0.84 -3.32
N ASP A 69 25.12 0.20 -2.19
CA ASP A 69 26.47 -0.07 -1.70
C ASP A 69 26.44 -1.38 -0.89
N ALA A 70 27.19 -2.39 -1.34
CA ALA A 70 27.19 -3.76 -0.84
C ALA A 70 27.84 -3.95 0.55
N THR A 71 28.06 -2.87 1.31
CA THR A 71 28.70 -2.90 2.65
C THR A 71 27.69 -2.95 3.80
N ILE A 72 26.38 -2.91 3.52
CA ILE A 72 25.34 -2.96 4.54
C ILE A 72 25.02 -4.43 4.86
N GLU A 73 25.81 -5.00 5.75
CA GLU A 73 25.53 -6.29 6.41
C GLU A 73 24.31 -6.13 7.36
N ASN A 74 23.10 -6.16 6.80
CA ASN A 74 21.85 -6.70 7.37
C ASN A 74 20.63 -6.11 6.63
N GLU A 75 19.87 -6.97 5.96
CA GLU A 75 18.68 -6.60 5.19
C GLU A 75 17.50 -6.11 6.05
N ASP A 76 17.58 -6.28 7.37
CA ASP A 76 16.48 -6.13 8.33
C ASP A 76 16.76 -5.16 9.49
N THR A 77 17.78 -4.29 9.39
CA THR A 77 17.98 -3.27 10.44
C THR A 77 16.83 -2.26 10.46
N PRO A 78 16.48 -1.64 11.61
CA PRO A 78 15.43 -0.62 11.68
C PRO A 78 15.63 0.53 10.68
N SER A 79 16.87 0.95 10.42
CA SER A 79 17.17 2.00 9.43
C SER A 79 16.92 1.53 7.99
N THR A 80 17.21 0.26 7.67
CA THR A 80 16.88 -0.35 6.37
C THR A 80 15.37 -0.43 6.16
N ILE A 81 14.62 -0.87 7.19
CA ILE A 81 13.15 -0.97 7.14
C ILE A 81 12.51 0.39 6.92
N GLN A 82 12.96 1.39 7.69
CA GLN A 82 12.50 2.77 7.55
C GLN A 82 12.82 3.31 6.15
N PHE A 83 14.02 3.05 5.62
CA PHE A 83 14.39 3.46 4.27
C PHE A 83 13.51 2.79 3.20
N ARG A 84 13.23 1.49 3.31
CA ARG A 84 12.30 0.78 2.41
C ARG A 84 10.90 1.38 2.45
N GLY A 85 10.38 1.70 3.64
CA GLY A 85 9.08 2.36 3.79
C GLY A 85 9.03 3.74 3.14
N CYS A 86 10.09 4.54 3.30
CA CYS A 86 10.20 5.85 2.66
C CYS A 86 10.35 5.75 1.14
N SER A 87 11.05 4.73 0.64
CA SER A 87 11.17 4.46 -0.80
C SER A 87 9.84 4.00 -1.40
N ALA A 88 9.08 3.14 -0.71
CA ALA A 88 7.73 2.76 -1.11
C ALA A 88 6.82 4.00 -1.19
N PHE A 89 6.86 4.88 -0.18
CA PHE A 89 6.15 6.15 -0.22
C PHE A 89 6.55 7.02 -1.42
N CYS A 90 7.85 7.18 -1.67
CA CYS A 90 8.36 7.96 -2.80
C CYS A 90 7.89 7.39 -4.13
N ILE A 91 7.96 6.07 -4.31
CA ILE A 91 7.47 5.37 -5.50
C ILE A 91 5.98 5.57 -5.66
N SER A 92 5.18 5.40 -4.60
CA SER A 92 3.73 5.63 -4.63
C SER A 92 3.41 7.05 -5.11
N SER A 93 4.23 8.04 -4.73
CA SER A 93 4.08 9.44 -5.14
C SER A 93 4.46 9.67 -6.61
N ILE A 94 5.45 8.93 -7.13
CA ILE A 94 5.89 9.00 -8.53
C ILE A 94 4.85 8.40 -9.48
N ILE A 95 4.33 7.22 -9.15
CA ILE A 95 3.42 6.46 -10.01
C ILE A 95 1.97 6.96 -9.93
N ARG A 96 1.66 7.81 -8.95
CA ARG A 96 0.32 8.31 -8.71
C ARG A 96 -0.17 9.03 -9.96
N HIS A 97 -1.33 8.62 -10.48
CA HIS A 97 -1.92 9.16 -11.71
C HIS A 97 -1.03 9.03 -12.97
N ASN A 98 -0.01 8.17 -12.95
CA ASN A 98 0.85 7.89 -14.11
C ASN A 98 0.75 6.41 -14.50
N LYS A 99 -0.23 6.11 -15.36
CA LYS A 99 -0.51 4.74 -15.83
C LYS A 99 0.71 4.06 -16.47
N GLU A 100 1.52 4.78 -17.24
CA GLU A 100 2.71 4.23 -17.89
C GLU A 100 3.74 3.73 -16.86
N LEU A 101 3.97 4.50 -15.79
CA LEU A 101 4.85 4.11 -14.71
C LEU A 101 4.26 2.99 -13.84
N GLN A 102 2.95 2.98 -13.61
CA GLN A 102 2.28 1.87 -12.93
C GLN A 102 2.46 0.56 -13.70
N GLU A 103 2.23 0.56 -15.01
CA GLU A 103 2.47 -0.60 -15.87
C GLU A 103 3.94 -1.02 -15.90
N THR A 104 4.86 -0.05 -15.95
CA THR A 104 6.31 -0.30 -15.94
C THR A 104 6.76 -0.94 -14.63
N LEU A 105 6.24 -0.47 -13.49
CA LEU A 105 6.52 -1.03 -12.18
C LEU A 105 5.92 -2.43 -12.03
N GLY A 106 4.66 -2.62 -12.44
CA GLY A 106 3.99 -3.92 -12.37
C GLY A 106 4.55 -4.99 -13.32
N LYS A 107 5.36 -4.61 -14.31
CA LYS A 107 6.14 -5.57 -15.10
C LYS A 107 7.28 -6.22 -14.29
N ARG A 108 7.68 -5.65 -13.15
CA ARG A 108 8.79 -6.12 -12.32
C ARG A 108 8.29 -7.04 -11.22
N GLU A 109 8.26 -8.34 -11.49
CA GLU A 109 7.76 -9.37 -10.58
C GLU A 109 8.37 -9.28 -9.16
N LEU A 110 9.69 -9.17 -9.05
CA LEU A 110 10.37 -9.06 -7.75
C LEU A 110 9.92 -7.83 -6.92
N VAL A 111 9.50 -6.74 -7.57
CA VAL A 111 8.96 -5.57 -6.85
C VAL A 111 7.60 -5.92 -6.26
N LEU A 112 6.73 -6.57 -7.05
CA LEU A 112 5.41 -7.00 -6.59
C LEU A 112 5.52 -8.02 -5.46
N GLU A 113 6.41 -9.01 -5.60
CA GLU A 113 6.71 -9.99 -4.55
C GLU A 113 7.18 -9.31 -3.27
N ASN A 114 8.05 -8.31 -3.34
CA ASN A 114 8.51 -7.59 -2.15
C ASN A 114 7.44 -6.69 -1.54
N LEU A 115 6.63 -6.01 -2.35
CA LEU A 115 5.50 -5.24 -1.83
C LEU A 115 4.51 -6.15 -1.09
N LEU A 116 4.21 -7.33 -1.64
CA LEU A 116 3.40 -8.35 -0.97
C LEU A 116 4.10 -8.92 0.27
N SER A 117 5.41 -9.16 0.21
CA SER A 117 6.16 -9.68 1.36
C SER A 117 6.18 -8.69 2.51
N PHE A 118 6.24 -7.38 2.26
CA PHE A 118 6.16 -6.33 3.27
C PHE A 118 4.80 -6.23 3.97
N LEU A 119 3.76 -6.82 3.39
CA LEU A 119 2.46 -7.00 4.03
C LEU A 119 2.44 -8.21 4.97
N SER A 120 3.48 -9.05 4.97
CA SER A 120 3.46 -10.29 5.74
C SER A 120 3.41 -10.03 7.26
N PRO A 121 2.84 -10.98 8.00
CA PRO A 121 2.86 -11.02 9.46
C PRO A 121 4.20 -10.73 10.14
N GLU A 122 5.31 -11.08 9.49
CA GLU A 122 6.65 -10.99 10.05
C GLU A 122 7.12 -9.54 10.14
N TRP A 123 6.89 -8.76 9.08
CA TRP A 123 7.29 -7.35 9.03
C TRP A 123 6.54 -6.50 10.04
N CYS A 124 5.26 -6.79 10.24
CA CYS A 124 4.40 -6.09 11.21
C CYS A 124 4.96 -6.11 12.64
N ARG A 125 5.81 -7.09 13.00
CA ARG A 125 6.44 -7.20 14.33
C ARG A 125 7.76 -6.43 14.42
N LYS A 126 8.34 -6.03 13.30
CA LYS A 126 9.62 -5.32 13.25
C LYS A 126 9.41 -3.81 13.54
N PRO A 127 10.43 -3.10 14.04
CA PRO A 127 10.40 -1.65 14.13
C PRO A 127 10.06 -1.01 12.77
N PHE A 128 9.16 -0.02 12.75
CA PHE A 128 8.61 0.60 11.53
C PHE A 128 7.84 -0.36 10.60
N GLY A 129 7.57 -1.59 11.04
CA GLY A 129 6.88 -2.62 10.27
C GLY A 129 5.50 -2.20 9.81
N ALA A 130 4.66 -1.69 10.72
CA ALA A 130 3.31 -1.22 10.39
C ALA A 130 3.34 -0.08 9.35
N GLN A 131 4.32 0.82 9.46
CA GLN A 131 4.50 1.91 8.51
C GLN A 131 4.93 1.38 7.13
N LEU A 132 5.89 0.45 7.07
CA LEU A 132 6.30 -0.21 5.84
C LEU A 132 5.12 -0.94 5.19
N SER A 133 4.35 -1.73 5.95
CA SER A 133 3.15 -2.42 5.45
C SER A 133 2.10 -1.43 4.93
N THR A 134 1.91 -0.29 5.61
CA THR A 134 1.01 0.78 5.16
C THR A 134 1.45 1.36 3.81
N GLN A 135 2.74 1.66 3.65
CA GLN A 135 3.26 2.20 2.39
C GLN A 135 3.28 1.16 1.27
N ALA A 136 3.51 -0.11 1.60
CA ALA A 136 3.40 -1.21 0.65
C ALA A 136 1.96 -1.39 0.15
N ALA A 137 0.98 -1.42 1.07
CA ALA A 137 -0.45 -1.51 0.75
C ALA A 137 -0.89 -0.32 -0.13
N ARG A 138 -0.47 0.90 0.24
CA ARG A 138 -0.73 2.10 -0.55
C ARG A 138 -0.13 2.00 -1.95
N THR A 139 1.13 1.60 -2.06
CA THR A 139 1.81 1.44 -3.35
C THR A 139 1.08 0.41 -4.22
N LEU A 140 0.68 -0.73 -3.64
CA LEU A 140 -0.12 -1.74 -4.35
C LEU A 140 -1.46 -1.18 -4.84
N ALA A 141 -2.16 -0.40 -4.01
CA ALA A 141 -3.40 0.26 -4.40
C ALA A 141 -3.19 1.23 -5.58
N GLU A 142 -2.11 2.01 -5.57
CA GLU A 142 -1.80 2.95 -6.66
C GLU A 142 -1.45 2.21 -7.97
N ILE A 143 -0.66 1.13 -7.93
CA ILE A 143 -0.30 0.39 -9.15
C ILE A 143 -1.50 -0.38 -9.71
N THR A 144 -2.39 -0.88 -8.85
CA THR A 144 -3.58 -1.64 -9.28
C THR A 144 -4.69 -0.75 -9.83
N HIS A 145 -4.69 0.56 -9.56
CA HIS A 145 -5.82 1.43 -9.91
C HIS A 145 -6.11 1.50 -11.42
N ASP A 146 -5.12 1.73 -12.30
CA ASP A 146 -5.36 1.93 -13.74
C ASP A 146 -4.77 0.85 -14.66
N ALA A 147 -4.13 -0.18 -14.09
CA ALA A 147 -3.33 -1.15 -14.83
C ALA A 147 -3.84 -2.60 -14.68
N VAL A 148 -4.77 -3.01 -15.55
CA VAL A 148 -5.40 -4.36 -15.56
C VAL A 148 -4.37 -5.49 -15.56
N ALA A 149 -3.32 -5.41 -16.41
CA ALA A 149 -2.28 -6.44 -16.47
C ALA A 149 -1.51 -6.61 -15.15
N VAL A 150 -1.46 -5.56 -14.31
CA VAL A 150 -0.83 -5.64 -12.99
C VAL A 150 -1.76 -6.31 -11.98
N ARG A 151 -3.08 -6.06 -12.06
CA ARG A 151 -4.09 -6.73 -11.22
C ARG A 151 -4.00 -8.25 -11.39
N ASP A 152 -4.00 -8.73 -12.63
CA ASP A 152 -3.90 -10.17 -12.92
C ASP A 152 -2.61 -10.78 -12.34
N ARG A 153 -1.49 -10.05 -12.45
CA ARG A 153 -0.20 -10.50 -11.93
C ARG A 153 -0.18 -10.57 -10.41
N ILE A 154 -0.68 -9.54 -9.73
CA ILE A 154 -0.80 -9.54 -8.27
C ILE A 154 -1.73 -10.66 -7.80
N SER A 155 -2.82 -10.93 -8.53
CA SER A 155 -3.70 -12.06 -8.23
C SER A 155 -2.97 -13.40 -8.33
N MET A 156 -2.19 -13.63 -9.41
CA MET A 156 -1.39 -14.86 -9.57
C MET A 156 -0.32 -15.03 -8.48
N LEU A 157 0.20 -13.93 -7.95
CA LEU A 157 1.14 -13.93 -6.82
C LEU A 157 0.45 -14.14 -5.46
N GLY A 158 -0.86 -14.42 -5.43
CA GLY A 158 -1.62 -14.63 -4.20
C GLY A 158 -1.93 -13.34 -3.45
N GLY A 159 -1.97 -12.20 -4.13
CA GLY A 159 -2.20 -10.88 -3.51
C GLY A 159 -3.49 -10.78 -2.71
N VAL A 160 -4.58 -11.41 -3.15
CA VAL A 160 -5.85 -11.46 -2.40
C VAL A 160 -5.66 -12.13 -1.04
N LYS A 161 -4.99 -13.30 -1.01
CA LYS A 161 -4.70 -14.03 0.22
C LYS A 161 -3.88 -13.18 1.19
N VAL A 162 -2.80 -12.58 0.69
CA VAL A 162 -1.92 -11.71 1.50
C VAL A 162 -2.70 -10.54 2.09
N LEU A 163 -3.55 -9.87 1.29
CA LEU A 163 -4.37 -8.75 1.75
C LEU A 163 -5.39 -9.20 2.80
N LEU A 164 -6.06 -10.34 2.63
CA LEU A 164 -6.99 -10.86 3.65
C LEU A 164 -6.28 -11.18 4.98
N GLU A 165 -5.08 -11.78 4.93
CA GLU A 165 -4.27 -12.05 6.13
C GLU A 165 -3.89 -10.77 6.89
N VAL A 166 -3.64 -9.67 6.17
CA VAL A 166 -3.43 -8.33 6.77
C VAL A 166 -4.69 -7.87 7.49
N LEU A 167 -5.85 -7.95 6.83
CA LEU A 167 -7.13 -7.48 7.36
C LEU A 167 -7.54 -8.24 8.64
N ASP A 168 -7.34 -9.55 8.67
CA ASP A 168 -7.64 -10.36 9.86
C ASP A 168 -6.75 -9.99 11.05
N ARG A 169 -5.53 -9.54 10.78
CA ARG A 169 -4.55 -9.20 11.82
C ARG A 169 -4.73 -7.80 12.37
N TYR A 170 -5.05 -6.82 11.53
CA TYR A 170 -5.13 -5.41 11.92
C TYR A 170 -6.53 -4.96 12.38
N LYS A 171 -7.26 -5.84 13.08
CA LYS A 171 -8.51 -5.48 13.79
C LYS A 171 -8.20 -4.37 14.82
N SER A 172 -8.53 -3.12 14.43
CA SER A 172 -7.93 -1.86 14.90
C SER A 172 -7.89 -1.67 16.43
N LYS A 173 -6.70 -1.36 16.96
CA LYS A 173 -6.48 -0.69 18.27
C LYS A 173 -5.50 0.50 18.20
N SER A 174 -4.96 0.84 17.02
CA SER A 174 -3.98 1.91 16.81
C SER A 174 -4.18 2.60 15.45
N VAL A 175 -3.59 3.78 15.25
CA VAL A 175 -3.70 4.56 14.00
C VAL A 175 -3.04 3.83 12.83
N ASP A 176 -1.80 3.34 12.99
CA ASP A 176 -1.09 2.63 11.91
C ASP A 176 -1.82 1.35 11.46
N ALA A 177 -2.49 0.67 12.40
CA ALA A 177 -3.32 -0.48 12.08
C ALA A 177 -4.53 -0.10 11.23
N ALA A 178 -5.16 1.05 11.52
CA ALA A 178 -6.28 1.56 10.75
C ALA A 178 -5.83 1.97 9.33
N ASP A 179 -4.73 2.71 9.19
CA ASP A 179 -4.22 3.13 7.88
C ASP A 179 -3.82 1.92 7.02
N CYS A 180 -3.10 0.94 7.58
CA CYS A 180 -2.74 -0.29 6.87
C CYS A 180 -3.99 -1.05 6.41
N THR A 181 -5.02 -1.15 7.26
CA THR A 181 -6.31 -1.77 6.91
C THR A 181 -7.01 -1.02 5.78
N ILE A 182 -7.06 0.31 5.84
CA ILE A 182 -7.70 1.15 4.81
C ILE A 182 -7.02 0.96 3.45
N TYR A 183 -5.69 1.06 3.39
CA TYR A 183 -4.97 0.88 2.13
C TYR A 183 -4.99 -0.57 1.64
N GLY A 184 -5.02 -1.55 2.55
CA GLY A 184 -5.22 -2.95 2.20
C GLY A 184 -6.58 -3.20 1.55
N LEU A 185 -7.65 -2.61 2.10
CA LEU A 185 -8.99 -2.64 1.52
C LEU A 185 -9.04 -1.93 0.17
N GLN A 186 -8.39 -0.77 0.01
CA GLN A 186 -8.31 -0.09 -1.30
C GLN A 186 -7.55 -0.91 -2.35
N ALA A 187 -6.44 -1.54 -1.98
CA ALA A 187 -5.71 -2.42 -2.88
C ALA A 187 -6.58 -3.63 -3.28
N LEU A 188 -7.34 -4.19 -2.33
CA LEU A 188 -8.27 -5.29 -2.59
C LEU A 188 -9.42 -4.87 -3.51
N GLU A 189 -10.00 -3.68 -3.30
CA GLU A 189 -11.01 -3.08 -4.16
C GLU A 189 -10.50 -2.95 -5.60
N HIS A 190 -9.34 -2.31 -5.79
CA HIS A 190 -8.76 -2.13 -7.13
C HIS A 190 -8.34 -3.45 -7.77
N LEU A 191 -7.86 -4.40 -6.98
CA LEU A 191 -7.48 -5.73 -7.48
C LEU A 191 -8.68 -6.50 -8.01
N MET A 192 -9.85 -6.37 -7.37
CA MET A 192 -11.08 -7.05 -7.80
C MET A 192 -11.77 -6.36 -8.97
N ASP A 193 -11.55 -5.07 -9.16
CA ASP A 193 -12.15 -4.32 -10.25
C ASP A 193 -11.79 -4.99 -11.60
N ALA A 194 -12.82 -5.45 -12.32
CA ALA A 194 -12.71 -6.19 -13.58
C ALA A 194 -11.73 -7.41 -13.59
N CYS A 195 -11.31 -7.94 -12.43
CA CYS A 195 -10.39 -9.10 -12.34
C CYS A 195 -11.11 -10.31 -11.74
N LEU A 196 -11.63 -11.19 -12.62
CA LEU A 196 -12.37 -12.38 -12.22
C LEU A 196 -11.57 -13.35 -11.32
N PRO A 197 -10.27 -13.62 -11.56
CA PRO A 197 -9.47 -14.45 -10.66
C PRO A 197 -9.47 -13.91 -9.22
N ALA A 198 -9.21 -12.61 -9.04
CA ALA A 198 -9.18 -12.00 -7.72
C ALA A 198 -10.54 -12.04 -7.01
N GLN A 199 -11.64 -11.84 -7.74
CA GLN A 199 -13.00 -11.97 -7.20
C GLN A 199 -13.30 -13.41 -6.74
N ASN A 200 -12.87 -14.40 -7.51
CA ASN A 200 -13.05 -15.81 -7.16
C ASN A 200 -12.20 -16.19 -5.94
N ASP A 201 -10.95 -15.74 -5.91
CA ASP A 201 -10.04 -15.96 -4.78
C ASP A 201 -10.61 -15.35 -3.51
N LEU A 202 -11.16 -14.12 -3.56
CA LEU A 202 -11.76 -13.46 -2.41
C LEU A 202 -12.88 -14.32 -1.81
N VAL A 203 -13.80 -14.81 -2.66
CA VAL A 203 -14.92 -15.64 -2.22
C VAL A 203 -14.42 -16.98 -1.68
N HIS A 204 -13.49 -17.63 -2.37
CA HIS A 204 -12.97 -18.94 -1.98
C HIS A 204 -12.21 -18.91 -0.65
N LEU A 205 -11.52 -17.81 -0.37
CA LEU A 205 -10.74 -17.62 0.86
C LEU A 205 -11.58 -17.10 2.04
N GLY A 206 -12.90 -17.03 1.92
CA GLY A 206 -13.77 -16.53 2.99
C GLY A 206 -13.70 -15.00 3.17
N GLY A 207 -13.24 -14.27 2.16
CA GLY A 207 -13.06 -12.81 2.24
C GLY A 207 -14.33 -12.04 2.58
N LEU A 208 -15.51 -12.55 2.20
CA LEU A 208 -16.80 -11.96 2.60
C LEU A 208 -17.03 -12.00 4.11
N GLU A 209 -16.60 -13.06 4.80
CA GLU A 209 -16.74 -13.21 6.25
C GLU A 209 -15.78 -12.25 6.98
N SER A 210 -14.55 -12.12 6.48
CA SER A 210 -13.59 -11.12 6.97
C SER A 210 -14.12 -9.70 6.78
N LEU A 211 -14.68 -9.38 5.61
CA LEU A 211 -15.28 -8.06 5.33
C LEU A 211 -16.51 -7.79 6.20
N ALA A 212 -17.40 -8.78 6.38
CA ALA A 212 -18.55 -8.66 7.27
C ALA A 212 -18.13 -8.39 8.72
N THR A 213 -17.07 -9.06 9.19
CA THR A 213 -16.50 -8.81 10.53
C THR A 213 -15.99 -7.38 10.68
N ILE A 214 -15.37 -6.83 9.63
CA ILE A 214 -14.90 -5.43 9.63
C ILE A 214 -16.07 -4.45 9.65
N LEU A 215 -17.12 -4.72 8.87
CA LEU A 215 -18.33 -3.89 8.81
C LEU A 215 -19.08 -3.88 10.15
N ASP A 216 -19.15 -5.03 10.83
CA ASP A 216 -19.84 -5.18 12.12
C ASP A 216 -19.02 -4.69 13.32
N GLY A 217 -17.69 -4.72 13.24
CA GLY A 217 -16.81 -4.39 14.38
C GLY A 217 -17.12 -3.02 14.99
N GLN A 218 -17.34 -2.94 16.31
CA GLN A 218 -18.07 -1.82 16.94
C GLN A 218 -17.25 -0.63 17.47
N GLU A 219 -15.92 -0.71 17.62
CA GLU A 219 -15.14 0.33 18.31
C GLU A 219 -13.69 0.46 17.78
N GLY A 220 -13.15 1.69 17.67
CA GLY A 220 -11.74 1.92 17.29
C GLY A 220 -11.47 3.25 16.57
N ILE A 221 -10.20 3.66 16.49
CA ILE A 221 -9.76 4.84 15.71
C ILE A 221 -9.92 4.53 14.21
N GLY A 222 -10.46 5.48 13.45
CA GLY A 222 -10.63 5.36 12.00
C GLY A 222 -11.72 4.37 11.58
N ILE A 223 -12.56 3.90 12.51
CA ILE A 223 -13.50 2.81 12.25
C ILE A 223 -14.50 3.12 11.15
N CYS A 224 -15.02 4.35 11.08
CA CYS A 224 -15.93 4.74 9.99
C CYS A 224 -15.25 4.65 8.62
N THR A 225 -13.97 5.06 8.53
CA THR A 225 -13.21 5.03 7.27
C THR A 225 -12.86 3.60 6.88
N VAL A 226 -12.47 2.75 7.84
CA VAL A 226 -12.23 1.32 7.62
C VAL A 226 -13.51 0.63 7.14
N ARG A 227 -14.65 0.87 7.79
CA ARG A 227 -15.95 0.33 7.38
C ARG A 227 -16.37 0.81 5.99
N ALA A 228 -16.16 2.09 5.69
CA ALA A 228 -16.45 2.63 4.35
C ALA A 228 -15.58 1.96 3.27
N ALA A 229 -14.28 1.74 3.55
CA ALA A 229 -13.40 1.02 2.64
C ALA A 229 -13.85 -0.44 2.46
N ALA A 230 -14.26 -1.13 3.53
CA ALA A 230 -14.78 -2.50 3.44
C ALA A 230 -16.09 -2.57 2.65
N ALA A 231 -16.99 -1.60 2.84
CA ALA A 231 -18.23 -1.51 2.08
C ALA A 231 -17.95 -1.33 0.59
N ARG A 232 -16.96 -0.50 0.22
CA ARG A 232 -16.53 -0.34 -1.18
C ARG A 232 -15.99 -1.63 -1.79
N VAL A 233 -15.21 -2.41 -1.04
CA VAL A 233 -14.73 -3.73 -1.48
C VAL A 233 -15.92 -4.66 -1.76
N VAL A 234 -16.89 -4.74 -0.84
CA VAL A 234 -18.12 -5.54 -1.05
C VAL A 234 -18.89 -5.03 -2.26
N TYR A 235 -19.14 -3.74 -2.37
CA TYR A 235 -19.84 -3.14 -3.52
C TYR A 235 -19.13 -3.44 -4.85
N CYS A 236 -17.79 -3.35 -4.89
CA CYS A 236 -16.99 -3.68 -6.07
C CYS A 236 -17.19 -5.15 -6.49
N LEU A 237 -17.18 -6.08 -5.53
CA LEU A 237 -17.45 -7.50 -5.80
C LEU A 237 -18.87 -7.72 -6.36
N LEU A 238 -19.89 -7.12 -5.74
CA LEU A 238 -21.30 -7.34 -6.10
C LEU A 238 -21.66 -6.68 -7.44
N SER A 239 -21.15 -5.47 -7.71
CA SER A 239 -21.46 -4.71 -8.94
C SER A 239 -20.91 -5.36 -10.21
N GLN A 240 -19.82 -6.13 -10.10
CA GLN A 240 -19.18 -6.79 -11.24
C GLN A 240 -19.73 -8.20 -11.52
N ARG A 241 -20.51 -8.76 -10.59
CA ARG A 241 -20.99 -10.14 -10.64
C ARG A 241 -22.48 -10.22 -10.90
N ARG A 242 -22.86 -10.82 -12.04
CA ARG A 242 -24.28 -10.95 -12.45
C ARG A 242 -25.12 -11.72 -11.44
N ASP A 243 -24.52 -12.68 -10.74
CA ASP A 243 -25.14 -13.49 -9.70
C ASP A 243 -25.44 -12.71 -8.41
N PHE A 244 -24.93 -11.48 -8.26
CA PHE A 244 -25.12 -10.64 -7.07
C PHE A 244 -25.80 -9.29 -7.35
N ARG A 245 -26.37 -9.10 -8.56
CA ARG A 245 -26.90 -7.80 -8.99
C ARG A 245 -27.96 -7.23 -8.03
N ASP A 246 -28.86 -8.08 -7.53
CA ASP A 246 -29.92 -7.66 -6.59
C ASP A 246 -29.37 -7.27 -5.21
N ALA A 247 -28.22 -7.83 -4.80
CA ALA A 247 -27.56 -7.48 -3.55
C ALA A 247 -26.78 -6.15 -3.65
N SER A 248 -26.34 -5.77 -4.86
CA SER A 248 -25.55 -4.55 -5.07
C SER A 248 -26.32 -3.25 -4.83
N GLU A 249 -27.65 -3.24 -4.98
CA GLU A 249 -28.49 -2.06 -4.71
C GLU A 249 -28.72 -1.81 -3.21
N VAL A 250 -28.45 -2.81 -2.36
CA VAL A 250 -28.69 -2.76 -0.90
C VAL A 250 -27.44 -2.30 -0.12
N VAL A 251 -26.24 -2.62 -0.62
CA VAL A 251 -24.94 -2.29 -0.01
C VAL A 251 -24.53 -0.86 -0.33
#